data_AF-A0A6P8X748-F1
#
_entry.id   AF-A0A6P8X748-F1
#
_cell.length_a   1.000
_cell.length_b   1.000
_cell.length_c   1.000
_cell.angle_alpha   90.00
_cell.angle_beta   90.00
_cell.angle_gamma   90.00
#
_symmetry.space_group_name_H-M   'P 1'
#
loop_
_entity.id
_entity.type
_entity.pdbx_description
1 polymer ?
#
loop_
_entity_poly.entity_id
_entity_poly.type
_entity_poly.pdbx_seq_one_letter_code
_entity_poly.pdbx_strand_id
1 'polypeptide(L)'
;MADKVVEKAPGRPMKYPYTFSAKLAQFPIKHYIKNQWIWRYYFIAVVACVPVFYKISKLANSPENKKAWAESQAKEHAEHH
;
A
#
# COMPACT_ATOMS: atom_id res chain seq x y z
N MET A 1 40.30 -10.16 -8.53
CA MET A 1 40.09 -10.53 -7.12
C MET A 1 38.82 -9.84 -6.67
N ALA A 2 37.68 -10.54 -6.72
CA ALA A 2 36.38 -9.95 -6.38
C ALA A 2 36.29 -9.84 -4.86
N ASP A 3 36.19 -8.61 -4.35
CA ASP A 3 35.88 -8.31 -2.97
C ASP A 3 34.60 -9.04 -2.55
N LYS A 4 34.76 -10.12 -1.78
CA LYS A 4 33.66 -10.72 -1.03
C LYS A 4 33.22 -9.68 0.00
N VAL A 5 32.05 -9.08 -0.22
CA VAL A 5 31.34 -8.33 0.81
C VAL A 5 31.17 -9.27 2.00
N VAL A 6 31.97 -9.04 3.04
CA VAL A 6 31.84 -9.75 4.32
C VAL A 6 30.49 -9.32 4.89
N GLU A 7 29.47 -10.14 4.67
CA GLU A 7 28.18 -9.98 5.36
C GLU A 7 28.45 -10.10 6.85
N LYS A 8 28.37 -8.96 7.54
CA LYS A 8 28.49 -8.85 8.99
C LYS A 8 27.54 -9.86 9.62
N ALA A 9 28.10 -10.83 10.35
CA ALA A 9 27.33 -11.84 11.07
C ALA A 9 26.20 -11.17 11.86
N PRO A 10 24.98 -11.73 11.87
CA PRO A 10 23.85 -11.14 12.56
C PRO A 10 24.25 -10.91 14.02
N GLY A 11 24.08 -9.66 14.48
CA GLY A 11 24.37 -9.30 15.86
C GLY A 11 23.63 -10.20 16.84
N ARG A 12 24.11 -10.25 18.09
CA ARG A 12 23.58 -11.10 19.17
C ARG A 12 22.04 -11.17 19.13
N PRO A 13 21.44 -12.38 19.10
CA PRO A 13 20.00 -12.52 19.06
C PRO A 13 19.36 -11.91 20.32
N MET A 14 18.15 -11.38 20.16
CA MET A 14 17.38 -10.82 21.28
C MET A 14 17.08 -11.87 22.36
N LYS A 15 17.07 -11.44 23.62
CA LYS A 15 16.84 -12.30 24.80
C LYS A 15 15.49 -13.03 24.77
N TYR A 16 14.45 -12.43 24.18
CA TYR A 16 13.10 -12.99 24.12
C TYR A 16 12.61 -13.12 22.65
N PRO A 17 13.12 -14.13 21.90
CA PRO A 17 12.89 -14.27 20.45
C PRO A 17 11.48 -14.72 20.07
N TYR A 18 10.62 -14.98 21.05
CA TYR A 18 9.22 -15.41 20.85
C TYR A 18 8.22 -14.24 20.87
N THR A 19 8.66 -13.05 21.27
CA THR A 19 7.83 -11.85 21.21
C THR A 19 7.58 -11.44 19.77
N PHE A 20 6.43 -10.81 19.50
CA PHE A 20 6.05 -10.40 18.15
C PHE A 20 7.07 -9.42 17.54
N SER A 21 7.53 -8.44 18.33
CA SER A 21 8.59 -7.52 17.93
C SER A 21 9.90 -8.23 17.60
N ALA A 22 10.25 -9.28 18.34
CA ALA A 22 11.45 -10.05 18.07
C ALA A 22 11.39 -10.82 16.75
N LYS A 23 10.22 -11.40 16.43
CA LYS A 23 9.99 -12.08 15.15
C LYS A 23 10.08 -11.11 13.97
N LEU A 24 9.55 -9.89 14.11
CA LEU A 24 9.65 -8.85 13.08
C LEU A 24 11.09 -8.40 12.83
N ALA A 25 11.87 -8.17 13.89
CA ALA A 25 13.27 -7.75 13.75
C ALA A 25 14.17 -8.84 13.13
N GLN A 26 13.85 -10.11 13.37
CA GLN A 26 14.56 -11.25 12.78
C GLN A 26 14.07 -11.60 11.37
N PHE A 27 12.91 -11.08 10.95
CA PHE A 27 12.38 -11.36 9.63
C PHE A 27 13.28 -10.73 8.55
N PRO A 28 13.69 -11.49 7.52
CA PRO A 28 14.63 -10.99 6.51
C PRO A 28 13.91 -10.12 5.47
N ILE A 29 13.39 -8.96 5.89
CA ILE A 29 12.61 -8.02 5.07
C ILE A 29 13.36 -7.67 3.78
N LYS A 30 14.67 -7.38 3.88
CA LYS A 30 15.51 -7.02 2.74
C LYS A 30 15.58 -8.14 1.68
N HIS A 31 15.59 -9.40 2.10
CA HIS A 31 15.62 -10.54 1.18
C HIS A 31 14.32 -10.60 0.37
N TYR A 32 13.18 -10.52 1.03
CA TYR A 32 11.88 -10.58 0.36
C TYR A 32 11.64 -9.38 -0.56
N ILE A 33 12.04 -8.16 -0.18
CA ILE A 33 11.88 -6.98 -1.04
C ILE A 33 12.73 -7.10 -2.31
N LYS A 34 13.97 -7.60 -2.21
CA LYS A 34 14.89 -7.71 -3.37
C LYS A 34 14.54 -8.85 -4.31
N ASN A 35 14.13 -9.99 -3.76
CA ASN A 35 13.97 -11.23 -4.54
C ASN A 35 12.55 -11.43 -5.07
N GLN A 36 11.54 -10.76 -4.48
CA GLN A 36 10.18 -10.85 -4.97
C GLN A 36 9.95 -9.85 -6.10
N TRP A 37 9.60 -10.37 -7.28
CA TRP A 37 9.20 -9.57 -8.44
C TRP A 37 7.99 -8.67 -8.16
N ILE A 38 7.11 -9.09 -7.25
CA ILE A 38 5.86 -8.40 -6.91
C ILE A 38 6.08 -6.93 -6.56
N TRP A 39 7.11 -6.59 -5.79
CA TRP A 39 7.33 -5.21 -5.35
C TRP A 39 7.70 -4.30 -6.51
N ARG A 40 8.45 -4.81 -7.50
CA ARG A 40 8.82 -4.04 -8.70
C ARG A 40 7.58 -3.68 -9.50
N TYR A 41 6.74 -4.67 -9.80
CA TYR A 41 5.54 -4.45 -10.60
C TYR A 41 4.42 -3.76 -9.83
N TYR A 42 4.33 -3.95 -8.51
CA TYR A 42 3.34 -3.29 -7.67
C TYR A 42 3.51 -1.77 -7.70
N PHE A 43 4.73 -1.26 -7.48
CA PHE A 43 4.95 0.19 -7.54
C PHE A 43 4.74 0.76 -8.94
N ILE A 44 5.16 0.03 -9.99
CA ILE A 44 4.90 0.44 -11.37
C ILE A 44 3.40 0.50 -11.65
N ALA A 45 2.65 -0.53 -11.25
CA ALA A 45 1.20 -0.59 -11.42
C ALA A 45 0.49 0.53 -10.65
N VAL A 46 0.89 0.78 -9.40
CA VAL A 46 0.34 1.90 -8.60
C VAL A 46 0.56 3.23 -9.33
N VAL A 47 1.78 3.51 -9.79
CA VAL A 47 2.08 4.75 -10.53
C VAL A 47 1.30 4.84 -11.83
N ALA A 48 1.18 3.75 -12.58
CA ALA A 48 0.39 3.70 -13.81
C ALA A 48 -1.12 3.89 -13.57
N CYS A 49 -1.64 3.41 -12.44
CA CYS A 49 -3.04 3.54 -12.06
C CYS A 49 -3.40 4.93 -11.51
N VAL A 50 -2.46 5.65 -10.88
CA VAL A 50 -2.70 7.01 -10.33
C VAL A 50 -3.43 7.96 -11.30
N PRO A 51 -3.00 8.15 -12.56
CA PRO A 51 -3.70 9.06 -13.49
C PRO A 51 -5.11 8.57 -13.83
N VAL A 52 -5.32 7.26 -13.93
CA VAL A 52 -6.64 6.67 -14.21
C VAL A 52 -7.60 6.97 -13.07
N PHE A 53 -7.20 6.67 -11.83
CA PHE A 53 -8.02 6.95 -10.65
C PHE A 53 -8.21 8.45 -10.41
N TYR A 54 -7.22 9.27 -10.72
CA TYR A 54 -7.36 10.73 -10.64
C TYR A 54 -8.45 11.25 -11.59
N LYS A 55 -8.50 10.74 -12.83
CA LYS A 55 -9.54 11.11 -13.79
C LYS A 55 -10.92 10.66 -13.33
N ILE A 56 -11.04 9.42 -12.86
CA ILE A 56 -12.30 8.88 -12.31
C ILE A 56 -12.76 9.72 -11.11
N SER A 57 -11.86 10.01 -10.17
CA SER A 57 -12.14 10.85 -9.00
C SER A 57 -12.63 12.24 -9.41
N LYS A 58 -11.99 12.87 -10.41
CA LYS A 58 -12.40 14.19 -10.89
C LYS A 58 -13.79 14.16 -11.54
N LEU A 59 -14.12 13.12 -12.30
CA LEU A 59 -15.44 12.95 -12.91
C LEU A 59 -16.52 12.71 -11.86
N ALA A 60 -16.26 11.82 -10.90
CA ALA A 60 -17.17 11.53 -9.79
C ALA A 60 -17.44 12.78 -8.93
N ASN A 61 -16.43 13.63 -8.75
CA ASN A 61 -16.53 14.87 -7.98
C ASN A 61 -16.91 16.11 -8.81
N SER A 62 -17.34 15.93 -10.06
CA SER A 62 -17.85 17.05 -10.87
C SER A 62 -19.06 17.71 -10.18
N PRO A 63 -19.22 19.05 -10.34
CA PRO A 63 -20.28 19.78 -9.65
C PRO A 63 -21.68 19.30 -10.05
N GLU A 64 -21.85 18.82 -11.28
CA GLU A 64 -23.10 18.24 -11.78
C GLU A 64 -23.41 16.91 -11.07
N ASN A 65 -22.43 16.01 -10.97
CA ASN A 65 -22.62 14.72 -10.33
C ASN A 65 -22.88 14.86 -8.82
N LYS A 66 -22.24 15.84 -8.17
CA LYS A 66 -22.52 16.18 -6.76
C LYS A 66 -23.94 16.68 -6.54
N LYS A 67 -24.47 17.49 -7.47
CA LYS A 67 -25.86 17.98 -7.40
C LYS A 67 -26.85 16.83 -7.63
N ALA A 68 -26.63 16.01 -8.65
CA ALA A 68 -27.46 14.84 -8.92
C ALA A 68 -27.48 13.87 -7.73
N TRP A 69 -26.33 13.66 -7.08
CA TRP A 69 -26.25 12.83 -5.87
C TRP A 69 -26.93 13.47 -4.66
N ALA A 70 -26.83 14.79 -4.48
CA ALA A 70 -27.54 15.50 -3.42
C ALA A 70 -29.07 15.43 -3.63
N GLU A 71 -29.53 15.53 -4.88
CA GLU A 71 -30.95 15.38 -5.23
C GLU A 71 -31.46 13.96 -5.04
N SER A 72 -30.67 12.93 -5.38
CA SER A 72 -31.04 11.53 -5.11
C SER A 72 -31.10 11.25 -3.61
N GLN A 73 -30.13 11.74 -2.84
CA GLN A 73 -30.12 11.62 -1.38
C GLN A 73 -31.28 12.36 -0.72
N ALA A 74 -31.66 13.53 -1.22
CA ALA A 74 -32.81 14.27 -0.72
C ALA A 74 -34.12 13.52 -0.97
N LYS A 75 -34.26 12.86 -2.12
CA LYS A 75 -35.42 12.00 -2.44
C LYS A 75 -35.45 10.76 -1.56
N GLU A 76 -34.34 10.04 -1.44
CA GLU A 76 -34.23 8.86 -0.56
C GLU A 76 -34.56 9.24 0.89
N HIS A 77 -34.01 10.34 1.39
CA HIS A 77 -34.34 10.81 2.74
C HIS A 77 -35.82 11.18 2.88
N ALA A 78 -36.42 11.84 1.88
CA ALA A 78 -37.84 12.17 1.91
C ALA A 78 -38.78 10.95 1.76
N GLU A 79 -38.34 9.87 1.12
CA GLU A 79 -39.09 8.61 1.01
C GLU A 79 -38.96 7.74 2.27
N HIS A 80 -37.91 7.95 3.07
CA HIS A 80 -37.63 7.20 4.30
C HIS A 80 -38.10 7.90 5.59
N HIS A 81 -38.69 9.10 5.51
CA HIS A 81 -39.41 9.79 6.61
C HIS A 81 -40.91 9.83 6.34
#